data_AF-A0A699VIG9-F1
#
_entry.id   AF-A0A699VIG9-F1
#
_cell.length_a   1.000
_cell.length_b   1.000
_cell.length_c   1.000
_cell.angle_alpha   90.00
_cell.angle_beta   90.00
_cell.angle_gamma   90.00
#
_symmetry.space_group_name_H-M   'P 1'
#
loop_
_entity.id
_entity.type
_entity.pdbx_description
1 polymer ?
#
loop_
_entity_poly.entity_id
_entity_poly.type
_entity_poly.pdbx_seq_one_letter_code
_entity_poly.pdbx_strand_id
1 'polypeptide(L)'
;RLADFASIDSRRDSRGVPYKFQTFFPRAEQERLKREYHSIRQTSTKTSTEFMQHFLRLVGFLRAVAGTEEEQAKNFQWGLR
;
A
#
# COMPACT_ATOMS: atom_id res chain seq x y z
N ARG A 1 6.41 8.30 -12.00
CA ARG A 1 5.72 8.98 -10.88
C ARG A 1 4.88 7.96 -10.12
N LEU A 2 4.56 8.16 -8.83
CA LEU A 2 3.66 7.27 -8.07
C LEU A 2 2.27 7.09 -8.73
N ALA A 3 1.93 7.98 -9.66
CA ALA A 3 0.78 7.89 -10.56
C ALA A 3 0.85 6.77 -11.64
N ASP A 4 2.03 6.21 -11.94
CA ASP A 4 2.21 5.25 -13.05
C ASP A 4 1.82 3.81 -12.68
N PHE A 5 1.59 3.53 -11.40
CA PHE A 5 1.00 2.28 -10.96
C PHE A 5 -0.52 2.34 -11.19
N ALA A 6 -0.95 1.91 -12.38
CA ALA A 6 -2.36 1.76 -12.72
C ALA A 6 -3.13 1.18 -11.54
N SER A 7 -4.19 1.89 -11.13
CA SER A 7 -5.05 1.54 -9.99
C SER A 7 -5.38 0.05 -10.01
N ILE A 8 -4.95 -0.70 -8.99
CA ILE A 8 -5.41 -2.08 -8.81
C ILE A 8 -6.95 -2.11 -8.73
N ASP A 9 -7.55 -1.04 -8.22
CA ASP A 9 -9.00 -0.83 -8.11
C ASP A 9 -9.71 -0.75 -9.49
N SER A 10 -8.97 -0.55 -10.60
CA SER A 10 -9.53 -0.56 -11.96
C SER A 10 -9.26 -1.84 -12.74
N ARG A 11 -8.44 -2.78 -12.23
CA ARG A 11 -8.28 -4.10 -12.87
C ARG A 11 -9.55 -4.89 -12.66
N ARG A 12 -10.21 -5.23 -13.76
CA ARG A 12 -11.34 -6.17 -13.76
C ARG A 12 -10.79 -7.58 -13.89
N ASP A 13 -11.37 -8.53 -13.16
CA ASP A 13 -11.10 -9.95 -13.40
C ASP A 13 -11.66 -10.39 -14.77
N SER A 14 -11.44 -11.64 -15.17
CA SER A 14 -11.96 -12.20 -16.43
C SER A 14 -13.50 -12.18 -16.52
N ARG A 15 -14.20 -11.90 -15.41
CA ARG A 15 -15.66 -11.77 -15.33
C ARG A 15 -16.10 -10.31 -15.31
N GLY A 16 -15.19 -9.34 -15.47
CA GLY A 16 -15.51 -7.93 -15.49
C GLY A 16 -15.70 -7.29 -14.11
N VAL A 17 -15.39 -8.01 -13.02
CA VAL A 17 -15.58 -7.53 -11.64
C VAL A 17 -14.36 -6.70 -11.21
N PRO A 18 -14.53 -5.44 -10.75
CA PRO A 18 -13.42 -4.64 -10.26
C PRO A 18 -12.72 -5.27 -9.06
N TYR A 19 -11.39 -5.26 -9.04
CA TYR A 19 -10.58 -5.65 -7.89
C TYR A 19 -10.73 -4.65 -6.73
N LYS A 20 -11.79 -4.80 -5.93
CA LYS A 20 -12.00 -3.96 -4.75
C LYS A 20 -11.30 -4.51 -3.53
N PHE A 21 -10.43 -3.71 -2.92
CA PHE A 21 -9.76 -4.04 -1.66
C PHE A 21 -10.75 -4.50 -0.56
N GLN A 22 -11.92 -3.86 -0.50
CA GLN A 22 -12.96 -4.18 0.49
C GLN A 22 -13.65 -5.53 0.26
N THR A 23 -13.63 -6.05 -0.97
CA THR A 23 -14.40 -7.24 -1.37
C THR A 23 -13.56 -8.52 -1.32
N PHE A 24 -12.26 -8.43 -1.59
CA PHE A 24 -11.37 -9.59 -1.67
C PHE A 24 -10.60 -9.89 -0.38
N PHE A 25 -10.44 -8.90 0.50
CA PHE A 25 -9.73 -9.08 1.77
C PHE A 25 -10.74 -9.15 2.94
N PRO A 26 -10.73 -10.22 3.74
CA PRO A 26 -11.49 -10.27 4.99
C PRO A 26 -11.14 -9.07 5.88
N ARG A 27 -12.08 -8.60 6.70
CA ARG A 27 -11.88 -7.43 7.58
C ARG A 27 -10.61 -7.53 8.43
N ALA A 28 -10.27 -8.71 8.93
CA ALA A 28 -9.04 -8.94 9.70
C ALA A 28 -7.76 -8.65 8.89
N GLU A 29 -7.75 -8.97 7.61
CA GLU A 29 -6.61 -8.74 6.73
C GLU A 29 -6.51 -7.26 6.33
N GLN A 30 -7.64 -6.58 6.14
CA GLN A 30 -7.65 -5.12 5.94
C GLN A 30 -7.02 -4.40 7.15
N GLU A 31 -7.41 -4.78 8.36
CA GLU A 31 -6.86 -4.21 9.59
C GLU A 31 -5.38 -4.57 9.78
N ARG A 32 -4.96 -5.78 9.41
CA ARG A 32 -3.55 -6.18 9.38
C ARG A 32 -2.74 -5.25 8.47
N LEU A 33 -3.21 -5.03 7.23
CA LEU A 33 -2.52 -4.20 6.25
C LEU A 33 -2.44 -2.74 6.67
N LYS A 34 -3.50 -2.17 7.27
CA LYS A 34 -3.46 -0.81 7.84
C LYS A 34 -2.44 -0.69 8.97
N ARG A 35 -2.40 -1.66 9.89
CA ARG A 35 -1.43 -1.66 10.99
C ARG A 35 0.00 -1.78 10.47
N GLU A 36 0.22 -2.66 9.50
CA GLU A 36 1.51 -2.84 8.82
C GLU A 36 1.95 -1.57 8.12
N TYR A 37 1.03 -0.84 7.48
CA TYR A 37 1.32 0.46 6.88
C TYR A 37 1.74 1.51 7.90
N HIS A 38 1.07 1.58 9.07
CA HIS A 38 1.44 2.54 10.11
C HIS A 38 2.73 2.18 10.86
N SER A 39 3.13 0.89 10.84
CA SER A 39 4.34 0.43 11.51
C SER A 39 5.54 0.27 10.57
N ILE A 40 5.37 0.45 9.26
CA ILE A 40 6.44 0.24 8.29
C ILE A 40 7.57 1.25 8.51
N ARG A 41 8.78 0.71 8.70
CA ARG A 41 10.02 1.46 8.85
C ARG A 41 11.14 0.69 8.20
N GLN A 42 12.14 1.40 7.70
CA GLN A 42 13.44 0.85 7.36
C GLN A 42 14.12 0.43 8.67
N THR A 43 14.78 -0.73 8.63
CA THR A 43 15.53 -1.27 9.76
C THR A 43 16.92 -1.66 9.28
N SER A 44 17.88 -1.82 10.19
CA SER A 44 19.24 -2.28 9.82
C SER A 44 19.27 -3.62 9.09
N THR A 45 18.21 -4.42 9.23
CA THR A 45 18.03 -5.72 8.58
C THR A 45 17.23 -5.67 7.28
N LYS A 46 16.64 -4.53 6.92
CA LYS A 46 15.77 -4.37 5.74
C LYS A 46 16.35 -3.29 4.84
N THR A 47 16.79 -3.68 3.66
CA THR A 47 17.41 -2.76 2.70
C THR A 47 16.41 -1.68 2.26
N SER A 48 16.91 -0.53 1.79
CA SER A 48 16.06 0.54 1.25
C SER A 48 15.17 0.03 0.11
N THR A 49 15.67 -0.89 -0.72
CA THR A 49 14.92 -1.53 -1.80
C THR A 49 13.78 -2.41 -1.27
N GLU A 50 14.00 -3.24 -0.27
CA GLU A 50 12.95 -4.07 0.33
C GLU A 50 11.91 -3.23 1.07
N PHE A 51 12.35 -2.14 1.74
CA PHE A 51 11.45 -1.16 2.33
C PHE A 51 10.58 -0.48 1.25
N MET A 52 11.18 0.00 0.16
CA MET A 52 10.45 0.61 -0.95
C MET A 52 9.44 -0.35 -1.59
N GLN A 53 9.85 -1.58 -1.89
CA GLN A 53 8.95 -2.57 -2.48
C GLN A 53 7.77 -2.89 -1.55
N HIS A 54 8.04 -3.04 -0.26
CA HIS A 54 7.00 -3.31 0.73
C HIS A 54 6.05 -2.09 0.88
N PHE A 55 6.59 -0.88 0.97
CA PHE A 55 5.80 0.36 1.06
C PHE A 55 4.89 0.54 -0.16
N LEU A 56 5.44 0.38 -1.37
CA LEU A 56 4.67 0.49 -2.62
C LEU A 56 3.58 -0.57 -2.72
N ARG A 57 3.83 -1.79 -2.22
CA ARG A 57 2.83 -2.85 -2.16
C ARG A 57 1.67 -2.47 -1.22
N LEU A 58 1.97 -1.94 -0.03
CA LEU A 58 0.94 -1.51 0.92
C LEU A 58 0.11 -0.33 0.38
N VAL A 59 0.76 0.70 -0.17
CA VAL A 59 0.09 1.84 -0.80
C VAL A 59 -0.76 1.40 -2.00
N GLY A 60 -0.28 0.42 -2.78
CA GLY A 60 -1.04 -0.15 -3.90
C GLY A 60 -2.36 -0.80 -3.48
N PHE A 61 -2.41 -1.40 -2.29
CA PHE A 61 -3.63 -1.98 -1.73
C PHE A 61 -4.49 -0.96 -0.98
N LEU A 62 -3.85 -0.04 -0.26
CA LEU A 62 -4.51 0.87 0.66
C LEU A 62 -4.81 2.25 0.05
N ARG A 63 -4.54 2.51 -1.23
CA ARG A 63 -4.57 3.86 -1.84
C ARG A 63 -5.75 4.75 -1.40
N ALA A 64 -6.98 4.25 -1.37
CA ALA A 64 -8.17 5.04 -0.95
C ALA A 64 -8.22 5.33 0.58
N VAL A 65 -7.46 4.58 1.37
CA VAL A 65 -7.42 4.61 2.84
C VAL A 65 -6.09 5.14 3.39
N ALA A 66 -5.03 5.14 2.58
CA ALA A 66 -3.67 5.54 2.95
C ALA A 66 -3.44 7.06 2.91
N GLY A 67 -4.48 7.86 2.67
CA GLY A 67 -4.39 9.32 2.63
C GLY A 67 -3.92 9.87 1.27
N THR A 68 -3.70 11.19 1.21
CA THR A 68 -3.23 11.87 -0.01
C THR A 68 -1.80 11.49 -0.37
N GLU A 69 -1.35 11.80 -1.58
CA GLU A 69 0.03 11.54 -1.99
C GLU A 69 1.05 12.22 -1.07
N GLU A 70 0.73 13.41 -0.54
CA GLU A 70 1.56 14.13 0.43
C GLU A 70 1.65 13.41 1.78
N GLU A 71 0.54 12.84 2.26
CA GLU A 71 0.52 12.07 3.51
C GLU A 71 1.33 10.78 3.36
N GLN A 72 1.19 10.11 2.22
CA GLN A 72 2.00 8.94 1.89
C GLN A 72 3.49 9.28 1.80
N ALA A 73 3.85 10.40 1.18
CA ALA A 73 5.24 10.85 1.08
C ALA A 73 5.85 11.17 2.46
N LYS A 74 5.07 11.78 3.38
CA LYS A 74 5.50 12.01 4.77
C LYS A 74 5.75 10.71 5.52
N ASN A 75 4.86 9.73 5.38
CA ASN A 75 5.04 8.41 6.00
C ASN A 75 6.25 7.67 5.44
N PHE A 76 6.50 7.77 4.13
CA PHE A 76 7.70 7.23 3.49
C PHE A 76 8.97 7.85 4.10
N GLN A 77 9.01 9.18 4.23
CA GLN A 77 10.16 9.88 4.84
C GLN A 77 10.39 9.48 6.29
N TRP A 78 9.34 9.36 7.11
CA TRP A 78 9.48 8.88 8.49
C TRP A 78 9.92 7.42 8.58
N GLY A 79 9.63 6.63 7.55
CA GLY A 79 10.08 5.25 7.45
C GLY A 79 11.57 5.11 7.12
N LEU A 80 12.21 6.08 6.46
CA LEU A 80 13.62 6.02 6.02
C LEU A 80 14.66 6.31 7.12
N ARG A 81 14.33 6.11 8.39
CA ARG A 81 15.27 6.35 9.50
C ARG A 81 16.44 5.37 9.54
#